data_AF-A0A2J0M9V7-F1
#
_entry.id   AF-A0A2J0M9V7-F1
#
_cell.length_a   1.000
_cell.length_b   1.000
_cell.length_c   1.000
_cell.angle_alpha   90.00
_cell.angle_beta   90.00
_cell.angle_gamma   90.00
#
_symmetry.space_group_name_H-M   'P 1'
#
loop_
_entity.id
_entity.type
_entity.pdbx_description
1 polymer ?
#
loop_
_entity_poly.entity_id
_entity_poly.type
_entity_poly.pdbx_seq_one_letter_code
_entity_poly.pdbx_strand_id
1 'polypeptide(L)'
;MVCEFGMSEKIGYLTLGHREGLVFLGKNLSEERNYSDDTAKLIDAEIKAIIDTCYMRAKKLLSENMDKLTLLANTLLEKEVLDASEVKNLLGFSQTTA
;
A
#
# COMPACT_ATOMS: atom_id res chain seq x y z
N MET A 1 -6.51 5.73 4.61
CA MET A 1 -6.29 4.84 5.78
C MET A 1 -6.19 5.65 7.06
N VAL A 2 -5.24 6.56 7.18
CA VAL A 2 -5.04 7.38 8.40
C VAL A 2 -6.18 8.39 8.61
N CYS A 3 -6.47 9.25 7.63
CA CYS A 3 -7.46 10.33 7.80
C CYS A 3 -8.92 9.88 7.60
N GLU A 4 -9.21 9.10 6.57
CA GLU A 4 -10.61 8.75 6.25
C GLU A 4 -11.15 7.57 7.08
N PHE A 5 -10.31 6.58 7.38
CA PHE A 5 -10.72 5.34 8.03
C PHE A 5 -10.33 5.25 9.51
N GLY A 6 -9.64 6.26 10.06
CA GLY A 6 -9.21 6.26 11.47
C GLY A 6 -8.32 5.08 11.84
N MET A 7 -7.53 4.55 10.89
CA MET A 7 -6.68 3.37 11.09
C MET A 7 -5.28 3.76 11.61
N SER A 8 -5.20 4.70 12.55
CA SER A 8 -3.95 5.06 13.24
C SER A 8 -4.18 5.02 14.75
N GLU A 9 -3.30 4.35 15.48
CA GLU A 9 -3.36 4.27 16.94
C GLU A 9 -3.11 5.62 17.61
N LYS A 10 -2.34 6.52 16.96
CA LYS A 10 -2.02 7.84 17.52
C LYS A 10 -3.12 8.88 17.31
N ILE A 11 -3.85 8.77 16.21
CA ILE A 11 -4.96 9.67 15.88
C ILE A 11 -6.29 9.12 16.43
N GLY A 12 -6.37 7.81 16.64
CA GLY A 12 -7.57 7.10 17.06
C GLY A 12 -8.56 6.90 15.90
N TYR A 13 -9.76 6.44 16.25
CA TYR A 13 -10.84 6.13 15.30
C TYR A 13 -11.60 7.38 14.84
N LEU A 14 -10.86 8.41 14.43
CA LEU A 14 -11.42 9.69 14.00
C LEU A 14 -11.28 9.85 12.49
N THR A 15 -12.35 10.29 11.84
CA THR A 15 -12.29 10.75 10.45
C THR A 15 -11.86 12.21 10.42
N LEU A 16 -10.71 12.49 9.82
CA LEU A 16 -10.11 13.81 9.67
C LEU A 16 -10.19 14.28 8.22
N GLY A 17 -10.71 15.49 8.00
CA GLY A 17 -11.02 16.02 6.67
C GLY A 17 -12.33 15.42 6.16
N HIS A 18 -13.37 16.26 6.09
CA HIS A 18 -14.64 15.82 5.52
C HIS A 18 -14.59 16.06 4.01
N ARG A 19 -14.61 14.99 3.23
CA ARG A 19 -14.69 15.08 1.77
C ARG A 19 -16.15 15.26 1.34
N GLU A 20 -16.81 16.30 1.84
CA GLU A 20 -18.16 16.69 1.43
C GLU A 20 -18.11 17.40 0.07
N GLY A 21 -17.70 16.66 -0.96
CA GLY A 21 -17.82 17.13 -2.33
C GLY A 21 -19.26 17.02 -2.80
N LEU A 22 -20.05 18.08 -2.70
CA LEU A 22 -21.25 18.22 -3.52
C LEU A 22 -20.83 18.18 -4.99
N VAL A 23 -21.00 17.02 -5.65
CA VAL A 23 -20.60 16.75 -7.05
C VAL A 23 -21.25 17.71 -8.06
N PHE A 24 -22.18 18.57 -7.61
CA PHE A 24 -23.02 19.40 -8.45
C PHE A 24 -22.58 20.87 -8.60
N LEU A 25 -21.75 21.40 -7.70
CA LEU A 25 -21.21 22.76 -7.83
C LEU A 25 -19.72 22.63 -8.14
N GLY A 26 -19.34 23.10 -9.33
CA GLY A 26 -18.02 22.91 -9.93
C GLY A 26 -16.88 22.97 -8.91
N LYS A 27 -15.96 22.00 -9.05
CA LYS A 27 -14.65 21.91 -8.36
C LYS A 27 -14.22 23.27 -7.82
N ASN A 28 -13.96 23.37 -6.51
CA ASN A 28 -13.45 24.52 -5.75
C ASN A 28 -14.44 25.13 -4.73
N LEU A 29 -15.17 24.32 -3.97
CA LEU A 29 -15.47 24.70 -2.58
C LEU A 29 -14.42 24.00 -1.72
N SER A 30 -13.54 24.79 -1.08
CA SER A 30 -12.33 24.38 -0.37
C SER A 30 -12.50 23.06 0.40
N GLU A 31 -11.52 22.17 0.29
CA GLU A 31 -11.33 21.12 1.30
C GLU A 31 -11.11 21.82 2.65
N GLU A 32 -12.16 21.93 3.47
CA GLU A 32 -12.04 22.42 4.83
C GLU A 32 -11.21 21.42 5.64
N ARG A 33 -9.94 21.77 5.84
CA ARG A 33 -9.05 21.06 6.75
C ARG A 33 -9.54 21.32 8.18
N ASN A 34 -10.40 20.43 8.67
CA ASN A 34 -10.96 20.49 10.03
C ASN A 34 -9.98 20.01 11.12
N TYR A 35 -8.69 20.34 11.00
CA TYR A 35 -7.66 19.94 11.96
C TYR A 35 -6.50 20.93 12.01
N SER A 36 -5.85 21.03 13.18
CA SER A 36 -4.72 21.93 13.41
C SER A 36 -3.45 21.48 12.67
N ASP A 37 -2.49 22.39 12.53
CA ASP A 37 -1.17 22.08 11.96
C ASP A 37 -0.44 20.98 12.74
N ASP A 38 -0.63 20.91 14.06
CA ASP A 38 -0.05 19.85 14.88
C ASP A 38 -0.65 18.48 14.55
N THR A 39 -1.97 18.41 14.34
CA THR A 39 -2.64 17.19 13.87
C THR A 39 -2.22 16.83 12.44
N ALA A 40 -2.01 17.82 11.56
CA ALA A 40 -1.49 17.60 10.21
C ALA A 40 -0.09 16.95 10.23
N LYS A 41 0.81 17.45 11.08
CA LYS A 41 2.15 16.86 11.27
C LYS A 41 2.07 15.42 11.78
N LEU A 42 1.14 15.13 12.68
CA LEU A 42 0.91 13.77 13.19
C LEU A 42 0.40 12.83 12.09
N ILE A 43 -0.51 13.29 11.25
CA ILE A 43 -0.99 12.55 10.07
C ILE A 43 0.19 12.19 9.16
N ASP A 44 1.02 13.17 8.80
CA ASP A 44 2.16 12.96 7.89
C ASP A 44 3.17 11.95 8.48
N ALA A 45 3.42 12.04 9.78
CA ALA A 45 4.29 11.09 10.48
C ALA A 45 3.74 9.66 10.44
N GLU A 46 2.43 9.47 10.63
CA GLU A 46 1.78 8.17 10.57
C GLU A 46 1.77 7.59 9.15
N ILE A 47 1.49 8.42 8.15
CA ILE A 47 1.57 8.01 6.74
C ILE A 47 2.98 7.53 6.41
N LYS A 48 4.01 8.29 6.81
CA LYS A 48 5.40 7.91 6.60
C LYS A 48 5.73 6.59 7.30
N ALA A 49 5.32 6.41 8.55
CA ALA A 49 5.56 5.18 9.30
C ALA A 49 4.94 3.95 8.63
N ILE A 50 3.72 4.08 8.09
CA ILE A 50 3.05 3.01 7.34
C ILE A 50 3.84 2.65 6.07
N ILE A 51 4.24 3.66 5.30
CA ILE A 51 5.01 3.46 4.06
C ILE A 51 6.34 2.77 4.37
N ASP A 52 7.07 3.27 5.37
CA ASP A 52 8.36 2.71 5.78
C ASP A 52 8.21 1.25 6.23
N THR A 53 7.17 0.93 7.01
CA THR A 53 6.89 -0.43 7.47
C THR A 53 6.58 -1.37 6.30
N CYS A 54 5.71 -0.95 5.38
CA CYS A 54 5.38 -1.73 4.18
C CYS A 54 6.59 -1.94 3.29
N TYR A 55 7.41 -0.90 3.10
CA TYR A 55 8.64 -0.99 2.33
C TYR A 55 9.63 -1.96 2.95
N MET A 56 9.89 -1.85 4.26
CA MET A 56 10.79 -2.75 4.98
C MET A 56 10.29 -4.19 4.95
N ARG A 57 8.98 -4.41 5.10
CA ARG A 57 8.37 -5.73 4.96
C ARG A 57 8.56 -6.30 3.56
N ALA A 58 8.29 -5.52 2.51
CA ALA A 58 8.49 -5.96 1.13
C ALA A 58 9.95 -6.28 0.83
N LYS A 59 10.87 -5.40 1.25
CA LYS A 59 12.31 -5.61 1.10
C LYS A 59 12.79 -6.86 1.84
N LYS A 60 12.32 -7.09 3.06
CA LYS A 60 12.63 -8.29 3.84
C LYS A 60 12.12 -9.54 3.13
N LEU A 61 10.86 -9.56 2.69
CA LEU A 61 10.27 -10.68 1.98
C LEU A 61 11.04 -11.04 0.70
N LEU A 62 11.41 -10.02 -0.09
CA LEU A 62 12.22 -10.21 -1.30
C LEU A 62 13.63 -10.72 -0.98
N SER A 63 14.26 -10.18 0.07
CA SER A 63 15.61 -10.58 0.49
C SER A 63 15.63 -12.02 1.01
N GLU A 64 14.63 -12.44 1.78
CA GLU A 64 14.49 -13.81 2.28
C GLU A 64 14.19 -14.82 1.16
N ASN A 65 13.65 -14.36 0.03
CA ASN A 65 13.32 -15.19 -1.13
C ASN A 65 14.17 -14.82 -2.37
N MET A 66 15.42 -14.36 -2.17
CA MET A 66 16.28 -13.89 -3.25
C MET A 66 16.52 -14.96 -4.33
N ASP A 67 16.64 -16.23 -3.94
CA ASP A 67 16.83 -17.35 -4.87
C ASP A 67 15.65 -17.48 -5.83
N LYS A 68 14.43 -17.36 -5.29
CA LYS A 68 13.18 -17.39 -6.06
C LYS A 68 13.03 -16.17 -6.97
N LEU A 69 13.44 -14.99 -6.50
CA LEU A 69 13.45 -13.77 -7.31
C LEU A 69 14.42 -13.91 -8.48
N THR A 70 15.62 -14.44 -8.23
CA THR A 70 16.65 -14.66 -9.24
C THR A 70 16.20 -15.70 -10.27
N LEU A 71 15.57 -16.79 -9.82
CA LEU A 71 14.99 -17.80 -10.70
C LEU A 71 13.95 -17.17 -11.64
N LEU A 72 13.00 -16.41 -11.08
CA LEU A 72 11.95 -15.76 -11.86
C LEU A 72 12.51 -14.74 -12.85
N ALA A 73 13.51 -13.95 -12.45
CA ALA A 73 14.19 -12.99 -13.33
C ALA A 73 14.90 -13.69 -14.50
N ASN A 74 15.64 -14.77 -14.23
CA ASN A 74 16.32 -15.53 -15.27
C ASN A 74 15.33 -16.17 -16.24
N THR A 75 14.23 -16.74 -15.74
CA THR A 75 13.21 -17.33 -16.62
C THR A 75 12.48 -16.27 -17.46
N LEU A 76 12.24 -15.06 -16.92
CA LEU A 76 11.69 -13.96 -17.72
C LEU A 76 12.64 -13.52 -18.84
N LEU A 77 13.95 -13.56 -18.62
CA LEU A 77 14.92 -13.26 -19.67
C LEU A 77 14.89 -14.29 -20.81
N GLU A 78 14.53 -15.54 -20.52
CA GLU A 78 14.45 -16.61 -21.53
C GLU A 78 13.11 -16.65 -22.28
N LYS A 79 12.00 -16.45 -21.57
CA LYS A 79 10.63 -16.60 -22.12
C LYS A 79 9.94 -15.29 -22.50
N GLU A 80 10.49 -14.14 -22.11
CA GLU A 80 9.95 -12.77 -22.28
C GLU A 80 8.61 -12.48 -21.56
N VAL A 81 7.73 -13.47 -21.48
CA VAL A 81 6.42 -13.39 -20.80
C VAL A 81 6.20 -14.68 -20.01
N LEU A 82 5.66 -14.56 -18.80
CA LEU A 82 5.26 -15.67 -17.96
C LEU A 82 3.83 -15.48 -17.48
N ASP A 83 3.02 -16.53 -17.59
CA ASP A 83 1.67 -16.54 -17.06
C ASP A 83 1.65 -16.78 -15.54
N ALA A 84 0.59 -16.34 -14.87
CA ALA A 84 0.44 -16.49 -13.42
C ALA A 84 0.50 -17.96 -12.95
N SER A 85 0.04 -18.91 -13.78
CA SER A 85 0.13 -20.34 -13.52
C SER A 85 1.58 -20.84 -13.59
N GLU A 86 2.35 -20.38 -14.57
CA GLU A 86 3.78 -20.71 -14.72
C GLU A 86 4.59 -20.17 -13.56
N VAL A 87 4.36 -18.91 -13.17
CA VAL A 87 5.02 -18.28 -12.00
C VAL A 87 4.73 -19.07 -10.72
N LYS A 88 3.47 -19.47 -10.49
CA LYS A 88 3.10 -20.27 -9.31
C LYS A 88 3.81 -21.62 -9.29
N ASN A 89 3.85 -22.31 -10.42
CA ASN A 89 4.55 -23.59 -10.53
C ASN A 89 6.06 -23.44 -10.32
N LEU A 90 6.66 -22.41 -10.93
CA LEU A 90 8.09 -22.10 -10.83
C LEU A 90 8.52 -21.76 -9.40
N LEU A 91 7.67 -21.06 -8.65
CA LEU A 91 7.92 -20.66 -7.26
C LEU A 91 7.50 -21.73 -6.23
N GLY A 92 6.95 -22.86 -6.67
CA GLY A 92 6.50 -23.95 -5.80
C GLY A 92 5.21 -23.63 -5.02
N PHE A 93 4.41 -22.66 -5.49
CA PHE A 93 3.06 -22.43 -5.00
C PHE A 93 2.11 -23.44 -5.64
N SER A 94 2.30 -24.73 -5.34
CA SER A 94 1.40 -25.79 -5.80
C SER A 94 -0.02 -25.49 -5.32
N GLN A 95 -0.97 -25.60 -6.24
CA GLN A 95 -2.36 -25.24 -6.00
C GLN A 95 -2.94 -26.08 -4.85
N THR A 96 -3.37 -25.42 -3.78
CA THR A 96 -4.48 -25.94 -2.99
C THR A 96 -5.71 -25.81 -3.87
N THR A 97 -6.03 -26.88 -4.58
CA THR A 97 -7.39 -27.13 -5.04
C THR A 97 -8.32 -27.08 -3.83
N ALA A 98 -9.23 -26.12 -3.82
CA ALA A 98 -10.44 -26.10 -3.01
C ALA A 98 -11.61 -25.76 -3.95
#